data_AF-A0A7W1BL58-F1
#
_entry.id   AF-A0A7W1BL58-F1
#
_cell.length_a   1.000
_cell.length_b   1.000
_cell.length_c   1.000
_cell.angle_alpha   90.00
_cell.angle_beta   90.00
_cell.angle_gamma   90.00
#
_symmetry.space_group_name_H-M   'P 1'
#
loop_
_entity.id
_entity.type
_entity.pdbx_description
1 polymer ?
#
loop_
_entity_poly.entity_id
_entity_poly.type
_entity_poly.pdbx_seq_one_letter_code
_entity_poly.pdbx_strand_id
1 'polypeptide(L)'
;MNDTTAAYDCGHAVHLLWEYLDGRLPDDARGRVARHLEECVDCDGHFKFERSFLDAIRTLRRDDAAFASLRGRVLGALRGES
;
A
#
# COMPACT_ATOMS: atom_id res chain seq x y z
N MET A 1 3.72 -13.91 27.38
CA MET A 1 2.43 -14.25 26.76
C MET A 1 2.66 -14.27 25.26
N ASN A 2 3.04 -15.41 24.71
CA ASN A 2 3.20 -15.58 23.26
C ASN A 2 2.93 -17.06 22.98
N ASP A 3 1.68 -17.37 22.62
CA ASP A 3 1.17 -18.72 22.35
C ASP A 3 -0.23 -18.52 21.73
N THR A 4 -0.72 -19.24 20.73
CA THR A 4 -0.17 -20.26 19.84
C THR A 4 -1.26 -20.53 18.81
N THR A 5 -0.97 -20.33 17.52
CA THR A 5 -1.56 -21.07 16.40
C THR A 5 -0.79 -20.67 15.14
N ALA A 6 -0.21 -21.66 14.48
CA ALA A 6 0.81 -21.50 13.46
C ALA A 6 0.31 -20.81 12.16
N ALA A 7 0.63 -19.52 11.95
CA ALA A 7 0.50 -18.83 10.65
C ALA A 7 1.12 -17.41 10.68
N TYR A 8 2.41 -17.31 10.30
CA TYR A 8 3.17 -16.05 10.13
C TYR A 8 3.33 -15.16 11.39
N ASP A 9 4.56 -14.82 11.74
CA ASP A 9 4.87 -13.99 12.92
C ASP A 9 4.34 -12.56 12.74
N CYS A 10 3.48 -12.09 13.66
CA CYS A 10 2.97 -10.72 13.67
C CYS A 10 4.11 -9.69 13.59
N GLY A 11 5.25 -9.94 14.23
CA GLY A 11 6.42 -9.06 14.16
C GLY A 11 6.95 -8.94 12.73
N HIS A 12 7.01 -10.05 12.01
CA HIS A 12 7.44 -10.07 10.62
C HIS A 12 6.40 -9.44 9.67
N ALA A 13 5.10 -9.59 9.94
CA ALA A 13 4.05 -8.90 9.19
C ALA A 13 4.14 -7.37 9.32
N VAL A 14 4.37 -6.86 10.54
CA VAL A 14 4.55 -5.42 10.81
C VAL A 14 5.79 -4.88 10.12
N HIS A 15 6.91 -5.62 10.13
CA HIS A 15 8.12 -5.20 9.43
C HIS A 15 7.95 -5.05 7.91
N LEU A 16 7.07 -5.85 7.31
CA LEU A 16 6.80 -5.83 5.87
C LEU A 16 5.61 -4.94 5.49
N LEU A 17 4.94 -4.30 6.46
CA LEU A 17 3.66 -3.63 6.24
C LEU A 17 3.75 -2.45 5.27
N TRP A 18 4.81 -1.66 5.37
CA TRP A 18 5.08 -0.55 4.44
C TRP A 18 5.39 -1.04 3.02
N GLU A 19 6.24 -2.06 2.89
CA GLU A 19 6.53 -2.69 1.60
C GLU A 19 5.27 -3.29 0.96
N TYR A 20 4.40 -3.86 1.78
CA TYR A 20 3.10 -4.38 1.36
C TYR A 20 2.17 -3.26 0.88
N LEU A 21 2.09 -2.15 1.61
CA LEU A 21 1.27 -0.97 1.27
C LEU A 21 1.77 -0.26 0.00
N ASP A 22 3.08 -0.22 -0.21
CA ASP A 22 3.71 0.36 -1.41
C ASP A 22 3.65 -0.57 -2.63
N GLY A 23 3.24 -1.84 -2.45
CA GLY A 23 3.22 -2.84 -3.52
C GLY A 23 4.63 -3.30 -3.95
N ARG A 24 5.61 -3.20 -3.06
CA ARG A 24 7.02 -3.56 -3.32
C ARG A 24 7.40 -4.96 -2.86
N LEU A 25 6.47 -5.69 -2.24
CA LEU A 25 6.69 -7.10 -1.89
C LEU A 25 6.59 -8.02 -3.10
N PRO A 26 7.47 -9.05 -3.20
CA PRO A 26 7.28 -10.19 -4.09
C PRO A 26 5.93 -10.89 -3.85
N ASP A 27 5.35 -11.47 -4.90
CA ASP A 27 3.99 -12.06 -4.85
C ASP A 27 3.81 -13.11 -3.75
N ASP A 28 4.83 -13.93 -3.51
CA ASP A 28 4.82 -14.97 -2.47
C ASP A 28 4.77 -14.35 -1.05
N ALA A 29 5.55 -13.29 -0.81
CA ALA A 29 5.56 -12.57 0.46
C ALA A 29 4.28 -11.77 0.66
N ARG A 30 3.77 -11.16 -0.41
CA ARG A 30 2.51 -10.42 -0.43
C ARG A 30 1.33 -11.31 -0.02
N GLY A 31 1.26 -12.53 -0.56
CA GLY A 31 0.22 -13.50 -0.21
C GLY A 31 0.27 -13.93 1.26
N ARG A 32 1.47 -14.10 1.82
CA ARG A 32 1.63 -14.45 3.25
C ARG A 32 1.17 -13.33 4.18
N VAL A 33 1.53 -12.08 3.88
CA VAL A 33 1.08 -10.91 4.65
C VAL A 33 -0.43 -10.74 4.52
N ALA A 34 -1.00 -10.85 3.32
CA ALA A 34 -2.44 -10.74 3.10
C ALA A 34 -3.23 -11.75 3.93
N ARG A 35 -2.84 -13.04 3.89
CA ARG A 35 -3.47 -14.09 4.70
C ARG A 35 -3.39 -13.78 6.20
N HIS A 36 -2.24 -13.31 6.68
CA HIS A 36 -2.08 -12.97 8.09
C HIS A 36 -2.98 -11.80 8.52
N LEU A 37 -3.15 -10.78 7.66
CA LEU A 37 -4.08 -9.67 7.93
C LEU A 37 -5.55 -10.12 7.94
N GLU A 38 -5.91 -11.20 7.23
CA GLU A 38 -7.26 -11.77 7.29
C GLU A 38 -7.51 -12.56 8.59
N GLU A 39 -6.47 -13.14 9.17
CA GLU A 39 -6.56 -14.01 10.36
C GLU A 39 -6.29 -13.27 11.68
N CYS A 40 -5.52 -12.17 11.67
CA CYS A 40 -5.07 -11.44 12.86
C CYS A 40 -5.70 -10.05 12.96
N VAL A 41 -6.65 -9.89 13.89
CA VAL A 41 -7.36 -8.62 14.15
C VAL A 41 -6.42 -7.48 14.57
N ASP A 42 -5.39 -7.78 15.37
CA ASP A 42 -4.45 -6.76 15.84
C ASP A 42 -3.65 -6.18 14.66
N CYS A 43 -3.11 -7.04 13.80
CA CYS A 43 -2.37 -6.63 12.60
C CYS A 43 -3.27 -5.94 11.57
N ASP A 44 -4.52 -6.37 11.40
CA ASP A 44 -5.50 -5.68 10.56
C ASP A 44 -5.78 -4.25 11.05
N GLY A 45 -5.89 -4.05 12.36
CA GLY A 45 -6.03 -2.73 12.97
C GLY A 45 -4.85 -1.80 12.63
N HIS A 46 -3.63 -2.30 12.79
CA HIS A 46 -2.40 -1.57 12.42
C HIS A 46 -2.39 -1.21 10.92
N PHE A 47 -2.72 -2.16 10.06
CA PHE A 47 -2.79 -1.96 8.61
C PHE A 47 -3.82 -0.92 8.19
N LYS A 48 -5.03 -0.97 8.77
CA LYS A 48 -6.09 0.02 8.48
C LYS A 48 -5.67 1.43 8.87
N PHE A 49 -4.97 1.58 9.99
CA PHE A 49 -4.42 2.86 10.41
C PHE A 49 -3.39 3.37 9.40
N GLU A 50 -2.39 2.56 9.04
CA GLU A 50 -1.33 2.97 8.10
C GLU A 50 -1.88 3.29 6.71
N ARG A 51 -2.85 2.52 6.21
CA ARG A 51 -3.58 2.83 4.97
C ARG A 51 -4.25 4.21 5.07
N SER A 52 -5.01 4.45 6.13
CA SER A 52 -5.72 5.71 6.33
C SER A 52 -4.76 6.89 6.43
N PHE A 53 -3.59 6.69 7.02
CA PHE A 53 -2.51 7.68 7.06
C PHE A 53 -1.96 8.00 5.67
N LEU A 54 -1.68 6.99 4.85
CA LEU A 54 -1.24 7.20 3.46
C LEU A 54 -2.31 7.91 2.63
N ASP A 55 -3.58 7.56 2.81
CA ASP A 55 -4.68 8.23 2.12
C ASP A 55 -4.81 9.69 2.55
N ALA A 56 -4.64 9.99 3.84
CA ALA A 56 -4.57 11.37 4.32
C ALA A 56 -3.41 12.14 3.64
N ILE A 57 -2.19 11.57 3.58
CA ILE A 57 -1.06 12.20 2.86
C ILE A 57 -1.38 12.42 1.38
N ARG A 58 -2.03 11.46 0.72
CA ARG A 58 -2.43 11.58 -0.69
C ARG A 58 -3.41 12.73 -0.90
N THR A 59 -4.33 12.97 0.02
CA THR A 59 -5.25 14.12 -0.05
C THR A 59 -4.57 15.46 0.18
N LEU A 60 -3.45 15.48 0.91
CA LEU A 60 -2.62 16.68 1.08
C LEU A 60 -1.78 17.02 -0.15
N ARG A 61 -1.65 16.12 -1.13
CA ARG A 61 -1.08 16.45 -2.44
C ARG A 61 -2.04 17.41 -3.15
N ARG A 62 -1.82 18.70 -2.89
CA ARG A 62 -2.57 19.83 -3.40
C ARG A 62 -2.64 19.86 -4.93
N ASP A 63 -3.76 20.43 -5.39
CA ASP A 63 -4.07 20.81 -6.76
C ASP A 63 -2.85 21.26 -7.55
N ASP A 64 -2.56 20.44 -8.52
CA ASP A 64 -1.27 20.30 -9.13
C ASP A 64 -1.45 20.86 -10.54
N ALA A 65 -1.68 22.18 -10.65
CA ALA A 65 -1.87 22.84 -11.95
C ALA A 65 -0.70 22.50 -12.91
N ALA A 66 0.50 22.31 -12.33
CA ALA A 66 1.65 21.75 -13.01
C ALA A 66 1.41 20.32 -13.52
N PHE A 67 0.90 19.40 -12.69
CA PHE A 67 0.51 18.04 -13.11
C PHE A 67 -0.61 18.03 -14.16
N ALA A 68 -1.62 18.89 -14.05
CA ALA A 68 -2.68 19.02 -15.05
C ALA A 68 -2.09 19.42 -16.42
N SER A 69 -1.16 20.39 -16.42
CA SER A 69 -0.46 20.81 -17.65
C SER A 69 0.42 19.69 -18.23
N LEU A 70 1.13 18.94 -17.38
CA LEU A 70 1.96 17.82 -17.79
C LEU A 70 1.11 16.68 -18.37
N ARG A 71 0.02 16.32 -17.70
CA ARG A 71 -0.95 15.31 -18.16
C ARG A 71 -1.51 15.68 -19.53
N GLY A 72 -1.87 16.96 -19.72
CA GLY A 72 -2.34 17.47 -21.01
C GLY A 72 -1.31 17.26 -22.13
N ARG A 73 -0.03 17.57 -21.86
CA ARG A 73 1.07 17.36 -22.82
C ARG A 73 1.28 15.89 -23.16
N VAL A 74 1.29 15.00 -22.16
CA VAL A 74 1.45 13.54 -22.37
C VAL A 74 0.31 12.99 -23.22
N LEU A 75 -0.94 13.33 -22.89
CA LEU A 75 -2.10 12.89 -23.68
C LEU A 75 -2.10 13.49 -25.10
N GLY A 76 -1.57 14.71 -25.26
CA GLY A 76 -1.37 15.33 -26.57
C GLY A 76 -0.37 14.55 -27.43
N ALA A 77 0.77 14.17 -26.87
CA ALA A 77 1.79 13.37 -27.56
C ALA A 77 1.23 12.01 -28.00
N LEU A 78 0.58 11.27 -27.10
CA LEU A 78 -0.01 9.96 -27.41
C LEU A 78 -1.09 10.01 -28.52
N ARG A 79 -1.78 11.14 -28.68
CA ARG A 79 -2.77 11.33 -29.76
C ARG A 79 -2.15 11.76 -31.09
N GLY A 80 -0.96 12.36 -31.06
CA GLY A 80 -0.26 12.86 -32.25
C GLY A 80 0.60 11.81 -32.96
N GLU A 81 0.77 10.63 -32.36
CA GLU A 81 1.53 9.50 -32.92
C GLU A 81 0.66 8.60 -33.84
N SER A 82 -0.20 9.19 -34.68
CA SER A 82 -0.92 8.48 -35.76
C SER A 82 -0.17 8.52 -37.08
#